data_AF-A0A6J8ES12-F1
#
_entry.id   AF-A0A6J8ES12-F1
#
_cell.length_a   1.000
_cell.length_b   1.000
_cell.length_c   1.000
_cell.angle_alpha   90.00
_cell.angle_beta   90.00
_cell.angle_gamma   90.00
#
_symmetry.space_group_name_H-M   'P 1'
#
loop_
_entity.id
_entity.type
_entity.pdbx_description
1 polymer ?
#
loop_
_entity_poly.entity_id
_entity_poly.type
_entity_poly.pdbx_seq_one_letter_code
_entity_poly.pdbx_strand_id
1 'polypeptide(L)'
;MGNFTCMTSNGLSVVDYAIVSESLFSSVEYFRTHEFNYLSDHVNIEIFLKCMQREYNFDIFENSDWSSYKSFKWDSQKSKLKLLDHLSDETVLNNILNFEMQNFSNDQRGVDDETNKLTTSLCNLAENSCVIKRKNFKKSKPKNKRPWSDNAITDLKHQINCHGRNIKANPFDKTYKTRYFNLLKTFKKMIKQKKN
;
A
#
# COMPACT_ATOMS: atom_id res chain seq x y z
N MET A 1 0.24 -27.67 -16.85
CA MET A 1 1.38 -27.61 -15.89
C MET A 1 1.58 -26.16 -15.49
N GLY A 2 1.82 -25.88 -14.20
CA GLY A 2 2.03 -24.53 -13.70
C GLY A 2 3.38 -23.94 -14.10
N ASN A 3 3.49 -22.60 -14.12
CA ASN A 3 4.76 -21.91 -14.32
C ASN A 3 5.63 -22.02 -13.06
N PHE A 4 6.95 -22.15 -13.22
CA PHE A 4 7.88 -22.11 -12.10
C PHE A 4 7.80 -20.79 -11.35
N THR A 5 7.75 -20.86 -10.03
CA THR A 5 7.66 -19.68 -9.16
C THR A 5 8.93 -19.43 -8.36
N CYS A 6 9.79 -20.44 -8.22
CA CYS A 6 11.06 -20.32 -7.52
C CYS A 6 12.20 -20.90 -8.37
N MET A 7 13.35 -20.23 -8.32
CA MET A 7 14.59 -20.65 -8.97
C MET A 7 15.76 -20.56 -8.00
N THR A 8 16.32 -21.72 -7.69
CA THR A 8 17.52 -21.86 -6.87
C THR A 8 18.67 -22.42 -7.70
N SER A 9 19.87 -22.50 -7.12
CA SER A 9 21.01 -23.20 -7.74
C SER A 9 20.71 -24.67 -8.01
N ASN A 10 19.79 -25.27 -7.25
CA ASN A 10 19.49 -26.69 -7.30
C ASN A 10 18.39 -27.04 -8.31
N GLY A 11 17.64 -26.05 -8.80
CA GLY A 11 16.58 -26.29 -9.76
C GLY A 11 15.50 -25.23 -9.80
N LEU A 12 14.40 -25.59 -10.46
CA LEU A 12 13.18 -24.80 -10.54
C LEU A 12 12.06 -25.55 -9.81
N SER A 13 11.21 -24.83 -9.12
CA SER A 13 10.05 -25.40 -8.42
C SER A 13 8.83 -24.49 -8.54
N VAL A 14 7.66 -25.08 -8.35
CA VAL A 14 6.39 -24.37 -8.18
C VAL A 14 6.07 -24.44 -6.70
N VAL A 15 6.20 -23.32 -6.00
CA VAL A 15 6.05 -23.25 -4.53
C VAL A 15 5.11 -22.13 -4.08
N ASP A 16 4.77 -21.20 -4.99
CA ASP A 16 3.87 -20.09 -4.72
C ASP A 16 2.53 -20.34 -5.41
N TYR A 17 1.45 -20.20 -4.64
CA TYR A 17 0.09 -20.53 -5.08
C TYR A 17 -0.88 -19.41 -4.69
N ALA A 18 -1.86 -19.17 -5.54
CA ALA A 18 -3.04 -18.40 -5.17
C ALA A 18 -4.20 -19.38 -4.95
N ILE A 19 -4.78 -19.37 -3.75
CA ILE A 19 -5.91 -20.22 -3.39
C ILE A 19 -7.14 -19.32 -3.28
N VAL A 20 -8.21 -19.69 -3.97
CA VAL A 20 -9.49 -18.98 -3.94
C VAL A 20 -10.60 -19.97 -3.57
N SER A 21 -11.66 -19.47 -2.94
CA SER A 21 -12.85 -20.30 -2.71
C SER A 21 -13.51 -20.66 -4.04
N GLU A 22 -14.24 -21.78 -4.07
CA GLU A 22 -14.99 -22.20 -5.25
C GLU A 22 -15.94 -21.10 -5.75
N SER A 23 -16.60 -20.40 -4.82
CA SER A 23 -17.47 -19.26 -5.13
C SER A 23 -16.77 -18.09 -5.82
N LEU A 24 -15.49 -17.84 -5.49
CA LEU A 24 -14.69 -16.75 -6.05
C LEU A 24 -13.92 -17.17 -7.31
N PHE A 25 -13.84 -18.46 -7.60
CA PHE A 25 -13.09 -18.95 -8.75
C PHE A 25 -13.60 -18.36 -10.07
N SER A 26 -14.93 -18.21 -10.20
CA SER A 26 -15.56 -17.57 -11.36
C SER A 26 -15.21 -16.08 -11.52
N SER A 27 -14.74 -15.43 -10.45
CA SER A 27 -14.24 -14.05 -10.49
C SER A 27 -12.78 -13.95 -10.89
N VAL A 28 -12.03 -15.05 -10.99
CA VAL A 28 -10.62 -14.99 -11.41
C VAL A 28 -10.54 -14.75 -12.92
N GLU A 29 -10.10 -13.57 -13.33
CA GLU A 29 -9.98 -13.22 -14.75
C GLU A 29 -8.66 -13.70 -15.33
N TYR A 30 -7.56 -13.50 -14.58
CA TYR A 30 -6.27 -14.07 -14.94
C TYR A 30 -5.41 -14.36 -13.72
N PHE A 31 -4.51 -15.32 -13.92
CA PHE A 31 -3.40 -15.62 -13.03
C PHE A 31 -2.13 -15.63 -13.88
N ARG A 32 -1.10 -14.89 -13.46
CA ARG A 32 0.19 -14.89 -14.15
C ARG A 32 1.36 -14.94 -13.18
N THR A 33 2.44 -15.55 -13.63
CA THR A 33 3.74 -15.46 -12.98
C THR A 33 4.60 -14.45 -13.74
N HIS A 34 5.27 -13.58 -13.01
CA HIS A 34 6.25 -12.65 -13.58
C HIS A 34 7.56 -13.37 -13.92
N GLU A 35 8.49 -12.63 -14.53
CA GLU A 35 9.83 -13.15 -14.80
C GLU A 35 10.72 -13.10 -13.56
N PHE A 36 11.71 -14.00 -13.53
CA PHE A 36 12.79 -13.96 -12.54
C PHE A 36 13.53 -12.63 -12.62
N ASN A 37 13.82 -12.06 -11.45
CA ASN A 37 14.50 -10.79 -11.32
C ASN A 37 15.55 -10.82 -10.20
N TYR A 38 16.36 -9.77 -10.11
CA TYR A 38 17.49 -9.70 -9.18
C TYR A 38 17.09 -9.54 -7.70
N LEU A 39 15.82 -9.37 -7.37
CA LEU A 39 15.34 -9.06 -6.02
C LEU A 39 15.11 -10.30 -5.17
N SER A 40 14.72 -11.42 -5.79
CA SER A 40 14.40 -12.68 -5.10
C SER A 40 14.66 -13.87 -6.01
N ASP A 41 14.85 -15.04 -5.39
CA ASP A 41 14.77 -16.35 -6.01
C ASP A 41 13.33 -16.77 -6.37
N HIS A 42 12.33 -16.09 -5.80
CA HIS A 42 10.92 -16.22 -6.18
C HIS A 42 10.52 -15.21 -7.27
N VAL A 43 9.54 -15.56 -8.09
CA VAL A 43 8.84 -14.64 -8.99
C VAL A 43 7.57 -14.15 -8.31
N ASN A 44 7.16 -12.92 -8.65
CA ASN A 44 5.85 -12.45 -8.25
C ASN A 44 4.77 -13.26 -8.98
N ILE A 45 3.73 -13.66 -8.24
CA ILE A 45 2.48 -14.13 -8.80
C ILE A 45 1.45 -13.00 -8.73
N GLU A 46 0.66 -12.86 -9.78
CA GLU A 46 -0.39 -11.85 -9.87
C GLU A 46 -1.71 -12.54 -10.21
N ILE A 47 -2.74 -12.21 -9.44
CA ILE A 47 -4.11 -12.66 -9.64
C ILE A 47 -4.99 -11.43 -9.81
N PHE A 48 -5.82 -11.44 -10.83
CA PHE A 48 -6.82 -10.40 -11.04
C PHE A 48 -8.22 -10.99 -10.82
N LEU A 49 -8.95 -10.36 -9.91
CA LEU A 49 -10.32 -10.74 -9.58
C LEU A 49 -11.28 -9.70 -10.15
N LYS A 50 -12.20 -10.15 -10.99
CA LYS A 50 -13.37 -9.40 -11.39
C LYS A 50 -14.35 -9.36 -10.23
N CYS A 51 -14.33 -8.26 -9.50
CA CYS A 51 -15.32 -7.97 -8.48
C CYS A 51 -16.48 -7.19 -9.12
N MET A 52 -17.70 -7.70 -8.97
CA MET A 52 -18.89 -6.89 -9.18
C MET A 52 -18.99 -5.95 -7.98
N GLN A 53 -18.46 -4.74 -8.13
CA GLN A 53 -18.75 -3.69 -7.17
C GLN A 53 -20.24 -3.42 -7.31
N ARG A 54 -21.04 -3.90 -6.36
CA ARG A 54 -22.33 -3.26 -6.13
C ARG A 54 -21.96 -1.86 -5.68
N GLU A 55 -22.06 -0.92 -6.61
CA GLU A 55 -22.34 0.46 -6.27
C GLU A 55 -23.65 0.41 -5.48
N TYR A 56 -23.52 0.19 -4.18
CA TYR A 56 -24.45 0.84 -3.30
C TYR A 56 -24.26 2.30 -3.67
N ASN A 57 -25.29 2.89 -4.28
CA ASN A 57 -25.52 4.32 -4.23
C ASN A 57 -25.73 4.67 -2.75
N PHE A 58 -24.70 4.51 -1.93
CA PHE A 58 -24.34 5.63 -1.10
C PHE A 58 -24.09 6.71 -2.14
N ASP A 59 -24.84 7.79 -2.07
CA ASP A 59 -24.31 9.06 -2.54
C ASP A 59 -22.98 9.21 -1.80
N ILE A 60 -21.90 8.65 -2.36
CA ILE A 60 -20.53 8.83 -1.88
C ILE A 60 -20.27 10.27 -2.27
N PHE A 61 -20.82 11.16 -1.44
CA PHE A 61 -20.77 12.60 -1.50
C PHE A 61 -19.98 13.10 -2.72
N GLU A 62 -20.57 13.04 -3.92
CA GLU A 62 -19.92 13.60 -5.12
C GLU A 62 -19.72 15.11 -4.97
N ASN A 63 -20.37 15.69 -3.94
CA ASN A 63 -20.21 17.05 -3.47
C ASN A 63 -19.52 17.21 -2.11
N SER A 64 -19.02 16.16 -1.43
CA SER A 64 -18.10 16.42 -0.33
C SER A 64 -16.77 16.75 -0.96
N ASP A 65 -16.55 18.05 -1.09
CA ASP A 65 -15.25 18.59 -1.38
C ASP A 65 -14.31 18.17 -0.24
N TRP A 66 -13.75 16.96 -0.33
CA TRP A 66 -12.77 16.47 0.64
C TRP A 66 -11.54 17.38 0.68
N SER A 67 -11.39 18.26 -0.33
CA SER A 67 -10.38 19.28 -0.33
C SER A 67 -10.59 20.34 0.77
N SER A 68 -11.84 20.53 1.23
CA SER A 68 -12.24 21.45 2.30
C SER A 68 -11.88 20.96 3.71
N TYR A 69 -11.76 19.65 3.94
CA TYR A 69 -11.39 19.14 5.25
C TYR A 69 -9.95 19.53 5.60
N LYS A 70 -9.80 20.22 6.74
CA LYS A 70 -8.50 20.56 7.30
C LYS A 70 -7.76 19.27 7.68
N SER A 71 -6.53 19.14 7.23
CA SER A 71 -5.65 18.08 7.70
C SER A 71 -4.97 18.52 8.98
N PHE A 72 -4.90 17.66 9.98
CA PHE A 72 -4.26 17.96 11.26
C PHE A 72 -2.92 17.22 11.40
N LYS A 73 -1.97 17.84 12.12
CA LYS A 73 -0.73 17.21 12.58
C LYS A 73 -0.84 17.03 14.08
N TRP A 74 -0.76 15.77 14.51
CA TRP A 74 -0.58 15.43 15.91
C TRP A 74 0.86 15.74 16.33
N ASP A 75 1.03 16.67 17.26
CA ASP A 75 2.30 16.93 17.95
C ASP A 75 2.28 16.21 19.30
N SER A 76 3.17 15.24 19.48
CA SER A 76 3.11 14.31 20.62
C SER A 76 3.18 14.98 22.00
N GLN A 77 3.78 16.16 22.10
CA GLN A 77 3.85 16.92 23.35
C GLN A 77 2.77 18.00 23.43
N LYS A 78 2.66 18.86 22.41
CA LYS A 78 1.75 20.00 22.45
C LYS A 78 0.29 19.62 22.24
N SER A 79 0.01 18.73 21.28
CA SER A 79 -1.37 18.32 20.99
C SER A 79 -1.96 17.46 22.09
N LYS A 80 -1.13 16.65 22.75
CA LYS A 80 -1.56 15.86 23.91
C LYS A 80 -2.05 16.75 25.05
N LEU A 81 -1.25 17.74 25.46
CA LEU A 81 -1.62 18.64 26.57
C LEU A 81 -2.88 19.44 26.25
N LYS A 82 -2.97 19.99 25.04
CA LYS A 82 -4.16 20.72 24.59
C LYS A 82 -5.40 19.84 24.53
N LEU A 83 -5.26 18.60 24.07
CA LEU A 83 -6.39 17.67 24.05
C LEU A 83 -6.90 17.40 25.46
N LEU A 84 -6.00 17.16 26.42
CA LEU A 84 -6.39 16.93 27.81
C LEU A 84 -7.08 18.16 28.42
N ASP A 85 -6.57 19.35 28.16
CA ASP A 85 -7.18 20.62 28.57
C ASP A 85 -8.59 20.78 27.97
N HIS A 86 -8.74 20.52 26.67
CA HIS A 86 -10.03 20.62 25.98
C HIS A 86 -11.04 19.54 26.37
N LEU A 87 -10.57 18.33 26.68
CA LEU A 87 -11.42 17.27 27.23
C LEU A 87 -11.84 17.53 28.68
N SER A 88 -11.15 18.46 29.37
CA SER A 88 -11.54 18.90 30.71
C SER A 88 -12.56 20.04 30.67
N ASP A 89 -12.90 20.57 29.48
CA ASP A 89 -13.96 21.57 29.30
C ASP A 89 -15.32 20.93 29.57
N GLU A 90 -16.09 21.55 30.47
CA GLU A 90 -17.40 21.07 30.90
C GLU A 90 -18.38 20.95 29.72
N THR A 91 -18.29 21.84 28.73
CA THR A 91 -19.12 21.82 27.52
C THR A 91 -18.83 20.59 26.68
N VAL A 92 -17.54 20.24 26.51
CA VAL A 92 -17.11 19.07 25.74
C VAL A 92 -17.51 17.78 26.44
N LEU A 93 -17.32 17.72 27.76
CA LEU A 93 -17.74 16.58 28.57
C LEU A 93 -19.25 16.37 28.49
N ASN A 94 -20.03 17.44 28.63
CA ASN A 94 -21.49 17.38 28.50
C ASN A 94 -21.92 16.90 27.11
N ASN A 95 -21.23 17.32 26.04
CA ASN A 95 -21.53 16.82 24.68
C ASN A 95 -21.24 15.32 24.54
N ILE A 96 -20.14 14.82 25.12
CA ILE A 96 -19.80 13.38 25.10
C ILE A 96 -20.83 12.59 25.89
N LEU A 97 -21.18 13.03 27.09
CA LEU A 97 -22.18 12.38 27.94
C LEU A 97 -23.56 12.38 27.28
N ASN A 98 -23.95 13.50 26.66
CA ASN A 98 -25.21 13.59 25.92
C ASN A 98 -25.24 12.63 24.74
N PHE A 99 -24.11 12.45 24.04
CA PHE A 99 -23.99 11.48 22.95
C PHE A 99 -24.10 10.02 23.46
N GLU A 100 -23.47 9.68 24.60
CA GLU A 100 -23.57 8.34 25.19
C GLU A 100 -24.97 8.01 25.72
N MET A 101 -25.69 9.02 26.24
CA MET A 101 -27.02 8.83 26.84
C MET A 101 -28.18 9.03 25.85
N GLN A 102 -27.93 9.57 24.65
CA GLN A 102 -29.00 9.82 23.68
C GLN A 102 -29.47 8.53 23.02
N ASN A 103 -30.78 8.28 23.12
CA ASN A 103 -31.46 7.39 22.19
C ASN A 103 -31.73 8.17 20.91
N PHE A 104 -31.14 7.76 19.80
CA PHE A 104 -31.44 8.29 18.48
C PHE A 104 -32.43 7.37 17.75
N SER A 105 -33.12 7.93 16.76
CA SER A 105 -34.02 7.15 15.90
C SER A 105 -33.22 6.08 15.17
N ASN A 106 -33.65 4.82 15.26
CA ASN A 106 -33.01 3.71 14.54
C ASN A 106 -33.47 3.67 13.07
N ASP A 107 -33.40 4.82 12.41
CA ASP A 107 -33.61 5.02 10.98
C ASP A 107 -32.39 5.75 10.38
N GLN A 108 -32.34 5.83 9.05
CA GLN A 108 -31.18 6.43 8.37
C GLN A 108 -30.93 7.88 8.82
N ARG A 109 -32.00 8.65 9.07
CA ARG A 109 -31.89 10.06 9.47
C ARG A 109 -31.26 10.19 10.86
N GLY A 110 -31.70 9.39 11.82
CA GLY A 110 -31.11 9.38 13.16
C GLY A 110 -29.63 8.99 13.14
N VAL A 111 -29.26 8.01 12.31
CA VAL A 111 -27.85 7.62 12.12
C VAL A 111 -27.02 8.74 11.51
N ASP A 112 -27.53 9.41 10.47
CA ASP A 112 -26.82 10.51 9.80
C ASP A 112 -26.63 11.72 10.75
N ASP A 113 -27.67 12.08 11.50
CA ASP A 113 -27.62 13.18 12.47
C ASP A 113 -26.60 12.92 13.58
N GLU A 114 -26.60 11.72 14.17
CA GLU A 114 -25.62 11.36 15.19
C GLU A 114 -24.19 11.28 14.64
N THR A 115 -24.03 10.77 13.41
CA THR A 115 -22.74 10.74 12.72
C THR A 115 -22.21 12.15 12.48
N ASN A 116 -23.08 13.10 12.11
CA ASN A 116 -22.72 14.50 11.92
C ASN A 116 -22.34 15.19 13.23
N LYS A 117 -23.07 14.94 14.32
CA LYS A 117 -22.74 15.45 15.66
C LYS A 117 -21.38 14.94 16.16
N LEU A 118 -21.14 13.64 16.02
CA LEU A 118 -19.87 13.03 16.40
C LEU A 118 -18.72 13.60 15.55
N THR A 119 -18.90 13.67 14.23
CA THR A 119 -17.90 14.21 13.31
C THR A 119 -17.56 15.66 13.65
N THR A 120 -18.57 16.49 13.89
CA THR A 120 -18.39 17.90 14.28
C THR A 120 -17.61 18.01 15.60
N SER A 121 -17.96 17.19 16.58
CA SER A 121 -17.28 17.17 17.88
C SER A 121 -15.80 16.77 17.75
N LEU A 122 -15.51 15.74 16.96
CA LEU A 122 -14.14 15.30 16.67
C LEU A 122 -13.35 16.36 15.89
N CYS A 123 -13.97 17.03 14.92
CA CYS A 123 -13.36 18.13 14.18
C CYS A 123 -13.03 19.30 15.11
N ASN A 124 -13.95 19.71 15.98
CA ASN A 124 -13.72 20.79 16.96
C ASN A 124 -12.57 20.43 17.92
N LEU A 125 -12.56 19.20 18.44
CA LEU A 125 -11.45 18.70 19.27
C LEU A 125 -10.11 18.75 18.53
N ALA A 126 -10.09 18.32 17.26
CA ALA A 126 -8.90 18.34 16.44
C ALA A 126 -8.43 19.77 16.13
N GLU A 127 -9.34 20.72 15.86
CA GLU A 127 -9.02 22.12 15.59
C GLU A 127 -8.39 22.82 16.80
N ASN A 128 -8.88 22.53 18.00
CA ASN A 128 -8.38 23.14 19.22
C ASN A 128 -7.10 22.46 19.76
N SER A 129 -6.94 21.17 19.49
CA SER A 129 -5.82 20.38 20.02
C SER A 129 -4.64 20.23 19.06
N CYS A 130 -4.89 20.19 17.75
CA CYS A 130 -3.88 19.85 16.75
C CYS A 130 -3.38 21.08 15.97
N VAL A 131 -2.21 20.93 15.34
CA VAL A 131 -1.70 21.93 14.41
C VAL A 131 -2.30 21.67 13.03
N ILE A 132 -2.96 22.65 12.42
CA ILE A 132 -3.46 22.54 11.05
C ILE A 132 -2.29 22.37 10.07
N LYS A 133 -2.25 21.24 9.36
CA LYS A 133 -1.34 21.05 8.22
C LYS A 133 -1.85 21.88 7.05
N ARG A 134 -1.14 22.95 6.74
CA ARG A 134 -1.29 23.62 5.45
C ARG A 134 -0.91 22.61 4.35
N LYS A 135 -1.79 22.43 3.36
CA LYS A 135 -1.52 21.65 2.14
C LYS A 135 -0.42 22.36 1.36
N ASN A 136 0.83 22.10 1.75
CA ASN A 136 1.96 22.55 0.97
C ASN A 136 2.09 21.59 -0.21
N PHE A 137 1.56 21.97 -1.37
CA PHE A 137 1.89 21.36 -2.66
C PHE A 137 3.36 21.63 -2.98
N LYS A 138 4.28 21.03 -2.22
CA LYS A 138 5.69 21.04 -2.57
C LYS A 138 5.82 20.16 -3.80
N LYS A 139 6.16 20.76 -4.94
CA LYS A 139 6.68 20.03 -6.11
C LYS A 139 7.70 19.04 -5.57
N SER A 140 7.45 17.74 -5.76
CA SER A 140 8.36 16.71 -5.27
C SER A 140 9.72 17.00 -5.87
N LYS A 141 10.71 17.34 -5.02
CA LYS A 141 12.08 17.45 -5.52
C LYS A 141 12.42 16.12 -6.20
N PRO A 142 13.08 16.14 -7.37
CA PRO A 142 13.51 14.90 -8.01
C PRO A 142 14.29 14.10 -6.96
N LYS A 143 13.84 12.87 -6.68
CA LYS A 143 14.53 12.01 -5.72
C LYS A 143 15.97 11.89 -6.18
N ASN A 144 16.92 12.36 -5.37
CA ASN A 144 18.34 12.21 -5.66
C ASN A 144 18.59 10.75 -6.04
N LYS A 145 19.15 10.52 -7.24
CA LYS A 145 19.53 9.17 -7.66
C LYS A 145 20.43 8.61 -6.57
N ARG A 146 20.09 7.41 -6.08
CA ARG A 146 20.90 6.78 -5.03
C ARG A 146 22.34 6.65 -5.55
N PRO A 147 23.38 6.88 -4.75
CA PRO A 147 24.77 6.89 -5.21
C PRO A 147 25.19 5.60 -5.94
N TRP A 148 24.60 4.48 -5.52
CA TRP A 148 24.84 3.16 -6.10
C TRP A 148 24.04 2.86 -7.37
N SER A 149 23.14 3.74 -7.82
CA SER A 149 22.25 3.51 -8.96
C SER A 149 22.75 4.23 -10.21
N ASP A 150 23.86 3.75 -10.75
CA ASP A 150 24.44 4.26 -12.00
C ASP A 150 24.08 3.39 -13.23
N ASN A 151 24.60 3.76 -14.40
CA ASN A 151 24.32 3.09 -15.66
C ASN A 151 24.78 1.63 -15.63
N ALA A 152 25.97 1.35 -15.08
CA ALA A 152 26.48 -0.02 -14.98
C ALA A 152 25.56 -0.95 -14.18
N ILE A 153 24.99 -0.47 -13.06
CA ILE A 153 24.00 -1.21 -12.28
C ILE A 153 22.69 -1.38 -13.06
N THR A 154 22.29 -0.36 -13.83
CA THR A 154 21.07 -0.40 -14.64
C THR A 154 21.19 -1.42 -15.79
N ASP A 155 22.33 -1.43 -16.48
CA ASP A 155 22.63 -2.38 -17.56
C ASP A 155 22.65 -3.82 -17.03
N LEU A 156 23.25 -4.02 -15.86
CA LEU A 156 23.31 -5.33 -15.24
C LEU A 156 21.91 -5.84 -14.83
N LYS A 157 21.04 -4.96 -14.33
CA LYS A 157 19.62 -5.31 -14.09
C LYS A 157 18.90 -5.68 -15.37
N HIS A 158 19.13 -4.92 -16.45
CA HIS A 158 18.52 -5.21 -17.75
C HIS A 158 18.96 -6.60 -18.25
N GLN A 159 20.25 -6.92 -18.18
CA GLN A 159 20.77 -8.24 -18.55
C GLN A 159 20.17 -9.37 -17.71
N ILE A 160 20.08 -9.19 -16.39
CA ILE A 160 19.45 -10.17 -15.48
C ILE A 160 18.01 -10.41 -15.90
N ASN A 161 17.23 -9.36 -16.14
CA ASN A 161 15.83 -9.47 -16.55
C ASN A 161 15.67 -10.15 -17.92
N CYS A 162 16.55 -9.85 -18.89
CA CYS A 162 16.55 -10.52 -20.19
C CYS A 162 16.84 -12.02 -20.05
N HIS A 163 17.81 -12.40 -19.20
CA HIS A 163 18.06 -13.81 -18.92
C HIS A 163 16.92 -14.46 -18.14
N GLY A 164 16.26 -13.75 -17.21
CA GLY A 164 15.07 -14.22 -16.51
C GLY A 164 13.93 -14.56 -17.47
N ARG A 165 13.69 -13.73 -18.49
CA ARG A 165 12.75 -14.02 -19.59
C ARG A 165 13.13 -15.28 -20.36
N ASN A 166 14.40 -15.42 -20.73
CA ASN A 166 14.87 -16.59 -21.49
C ASN A 166 14.76 -17.89 -20.69
N ILE A 167 14.98 -17.85 -19.37
CA ILE A 167 14.76 -19.01 -18.48
C ILE A 167 13.28 -19.38 -18.44
N LYS A 168 12.38 -18.39 -18.36
CA LYS A 168 10.93 -18.66 -18.40
C LYS A 168 10.51 -19.34 -19.71
N ALA A 169 11.08 -18.92 -20.84
CA ALA A 169 10.84 -19.54 -22.14
C ALA A 169 11.51 -20.92 -22.30
N ASN A 170 12.69 -21.10 -21.70
CA ASN A 170 13.53 -22.31 -21.84
C ASN A 170 14.01 -22.80 -20.46
N PRO A 171 13.11 -23.34 -19.61
CA PRO A 171 13.40 -23.61 -18.20
C PRO A 171 14.43 -24.73 -17.96
N PHE A 172 14.67 -25.57 -18.96
CA PHE A 172 15.62 -26.67 -18.88
C PHE A 172 17.00 -26.36 -19.50
N ASP A 173 17.15 -25.19 -20.14
CA ASP A 173 18.45 -24.75 -20.65
C ASP A 173 19.33 -24.26 -19.50
N LYS A 174 20.37 -25.05 -19.19
CA LYS A 174 21.35 -24.76 -18.14
C LYS A 174 22.19 -23.53 -18.46
N THR A 175 22.37 -23.18 -19.73
CA THR A 175 23.19 -22.05 -20.18
C THR A 175 22.61 -20.74 -19.67
N TYR A 176 21.30 -20.55 -19.81
CA TYR A 176 20.63 -19.34 -19.31
C TYR A 176 20.66 -19.24 -17.79
N LYS A 177 20.48 -20.36 -17.08
CA LYS A 177 20.57 -20.40 -15.60
C LYS A 177 21.96 -20.04 -15.10
N THR A 178 23.01 -20.68 -15.61
CA THR A 178 24.39 -20.40 -15.21
C THR A 178 24.73 -18.93 -15.45
N ARG A 179 24.37 -18.38 -16.62
CA ARG A 179 24.61 -16.97 -16.93
C ARG A 179 23.82 -16.03 -16.00
N TYR A 180 22.55 -16.34 -15.73
CA TYR A 180 21.72 -15.58 -14.79
C TYR A 180 22.33 -15.50 -13.39
N PHE A 181 22.73 -16.64 -12.81
CA PHE A 181 23.32 -16.67 -11.46
C PHE A 181 24.66 -15.96 -11.39
N ASN A 182 25.48 -16.04 -12.45
CA ASN A 182 26.73 -15.30 -12.54
C ASN A 182 26.48 -13.78 -12.56
N LEU A 183 25.51 -13.30 -13.36
CA LEU A 183 25.12 -11.89 -13.38
C LEU A 183 24.58 -11.43 -12.03
N LEU A 184 23.75 -12.26 -11.37
CA LEU A 184 23.20 -11.97 -10.05
C LEU A 184 24.29 -11.84 -8.98
N LYS A 185 25.29 -12.74 -9.00
CA LYS A 185 26.45 -12.69 -8.10
C LYS A 185 27.26 -11.41 -8.31
N THR A 186 27.52 -11.04 -9.57
CA THR A 186 28.19 -9.78 -9.93
C THR A 186 27.40 -8.58 -9.44
N PHE A 187 26.08 -8.57 -9.65
CA PHE A 187 25.19 -7.49 -9.22
C PHE A 187 25.22 -7.30 -7.70
N LYS A 188 25.06 -8.37 -6.94
CA LYS A 188 25.11 -8.33 -5.47
C LYS A 188 26.48 -7.82 -4.98
N LYS A 189 27.58 -8.23 -5.62
CA LYS A 189 28.94 -7.75 -5.30
C LYS A 189 29.08 -6.25 -5.56
N MET A 190 28.66 -5.76 -6.73
CA MET A 190 28.74 -4.33 -7.07
C MET A 190 27.88 -3.45 -6.15
N ILE A 191 26.66 -3.88 -5.84
CA ILE A 191 25.79 -3.14 -4.91
C ILE A 191 26.42 -3.07 -3.51
N LYS A 192 27.03 -4.16 -3.02
CA LYS A 192 27.73 -4.15 -1.73
C LYS A 192 28.92 -3.17 -1.74
N GLN A 193 29.70 -3.16 -2.81
CA GLN A 193 30.85 -2.26 -2.95
C GLN A 193 30.47 -0.77 -3.04
N LYS A 194 29.33 -0.43 -3.67
CA LYS A 194 28.89 0.97 -3.83
C LYS A 194 28.05 1.51 -2.67
N LYS A 195 27.57 0.63 -1.79
CA LYS A 195 26.83 1.02 -0.59
C LYS A 195 27.75 1.32 0.60
N ASN A 196 28.92 0.68 0.62
CA ASN A 196 30.02 0.97 1.53
C ASN A 196 30.84 2.12 0.98
#